data_AF-A0A9X7AU69-F1
#
_entry.id   AF-A0A9X7AU69-F1
#
_cell.length_a   1.000
_cell.length_b   1.000
_cell.length_c   1.000
_cell.angle_alpha   90.00
_cell.angle_beta   90.00
_cell.angle_gamma   90.00
#
_symmetry.space_group_name_H-M   'P 1'
#
loop_
_entity.id
_entity.type
_entity.pdbx_description
1 polymer ?
#
loop_
_entity_poly.entity_id
_entity_poly.type
_entity_poly.pdbx_seq_one_letter_code
_entity_poly.pdbx_strand_id
1 'polypeptide(L)'
;MSRYNDSQNKFSKPCFPSSAGRIPNTPSIPITKAQLRTFRAIIIDLTKIIPKLFANPSPQNIEDLIDTLNLLSKFICSLDATSSLKAQGLAIIKNLITILRNPTFVASAVFIELQNLINYLLYITKLFRIDPCTLQELLKLIAALQTALVNSASFIQGPTGPTG
;
A
#
# COMPACT_ATOMS: atom_id res chain seq x y z
N MET A 1 -69.61 -27.18 28.04
CA MET A 1 -69.34 -25.73 28.06
C MET A 1 -68.18 -25.44 27.14
N SER A 2 -68.46 -24.64 26.10
CA SER A 2 -67.51 -24.04 25.17
C SER A 2 -66.48 -23.19 25.90
N ARG A 3 -65.19 -23.28 25.54
CA ARG A 3 -64.31 -22.10 25.33
C ARG A 3 -63.23 -22.37 24.29
N TYR A 4 -63.19 -21.42 23.38
CA TYR A 4 -62.37 -21.22 22.20
C TYR A 4 -61.00 -20.61 22.56
N ASN A 5 -60.03 -20.79 21.64
CA ASN A 5 -58.81 -20.00 21.38
C ASN A 5 -57.79 -19.72 22.51
N ASP A 6 -56.52 -20.09 22.26
CA ASP A 6 -55.59 -19.15 21.60
C ASP A 6 -54.35 -19.89 21.08
N SER A 7 -54.48 -20.43 19.87
CA SER A 7 -53.31 -20.71 19.03
C SER A 7 -53.07 -19.48 18.17
N GLN A 8 -52.14 -18.62 18.57
CA GLN A 8 -51.09 -18.03 17.72
C GLN A 8 -50.36 -16.91 18.47
N ASN A 9 -49.20 -17.23 19.04
CA ASN A 9 -48.06 -16.32 18.92
C ASN A 9 -46.70 -17.00 19.10
N LYS A 10 -46.37 -17.96 18.24
CA LYS A 10 -44.98 -18.30 17.94
C LYS A 10 -44.46 -17.33 16.88
N PHE A 11 -44.27 -16.06 17.23
CA PHE A 11 -43.23 -15.30 16.55
C PHE A 11 -41.90 -15.80 17.10
N SER A 12 -41.38 -16.86 16.47
CA SER A 12 -39.95 -17.12 16.49
C SER A 12 -39.29 -15.80 16.13
N LYS A 13 -38.61 -15.17 17.10
CA LYS A 13 -37.67 -14.10 16.79
C LYS A 13 -36.81 -14.64 15.64
N PRO A 14 -36.71 -13.95 14.50
CA PRO A 14 -35.77 -14.40 13.50
C PRO A 14 -34.41 -14.39 14.18
N CYS A 15 -33.76 -15.56 14.28
CA CYS A 15 -32.34 -15.63 14.51
C CYS A 15 -31.69 -15.02 13.27
N PHE A 16 -31.67 -13.69 13.19
CA PHE A 16 -30.75 -13.02 12.30
C PHE A 16 -29.36 -13.41 12.79
N PRO A 17 -28.52 -14.09 11.97
CA PRO A 17 -27.11 -14.11 12.26
C PRO A 17 -26.71 -12.64 12.31
N SER A 18 -26.32 -12.16 13.49
CA SER A 18 -25.95 -10.77 13.69
C SER A 18 -24.69 -10.56 12.86
N SER A 19 -24.87 -10.06 11.64
CA SER A 19 -23.84 -9.65 10.69
C SER A 19 -22.77 -10.70 10.38
N ALA A 20 -22.86 -11.20 9.15
CA ALA A 20 -21.74 -11.57 8.29
C ALA A 20 -20.39 -11.04 8.80
N GLY A 21 -19.40 -11.94 8.91
CA GLY A 21 -18.04 -11.62 9.30
C GLY A 21 -17.49 -10.40 8.56
N ARG A 22 -17.62 -9.23 9.17
CA ARG A 22 -16.64 -8.18 8.98
C ARG A 22 -15.39 -8.71 9.63
N ILE A 23 -14.41 -9.09 8.83
CA ILE A 23 -13.03 -9.08 9.28
C ILE A 23 -12.86 -7.71 9.93
N PRO A 24 -12.63 -7.62 11.24
CA PRO A 24 -12.44 -6.31 11.82
C PRO A 24 -11.17 -5.76 11.19
N ASN A 25 -11.28 -4.67 10.44
CA ASN A 25 -10.15 -3.80 10.06
C ASN A 25 -9.66 -3.07 11.32
N THR A 26 -9.57 -3.77 12.46
CA THR A 26 -8.97 -3.24 13.67
C THR A 26 -7.50 -2.97 13.35
N PRO A 27 -7.06 -1.71 13.46
CA PRO A 27 -5.65 -1.40 13.39
C PRO A 27 -4.90 -2.31 14.37
N SER A 28 -4.01 -3.15 13.85
CA SER A 28 -3.41 -4.27 14.57
C SER A 28 -1.92 -4.11 14.78
N ILE A 29 -1.25 -3.24 14.02
CA ILE A 29 0.20 -3.07 14.05
C ILE A 29 0.54 -1.88 14.95
N PRO A 30 1.13 -2.09 16.13
CA PRO A 30 1.67 -0.99 16.93
C PRO A 30 2.84 -0.35 16.19
N ILE A 31 2.94 0.98 16.26
CA ILE A 31 4.04 1.73 15.65
C ILE A 31 4.53 2.82 16.61
N THR A 32 5.84 2.93 16.74
CA THR A 32 6.46 3.98 17.56
C THR A 32 6.54 5.30 16.81
N LYS A 33 6.69 6.41 17.54
CA LYS A 33 6.90 7.74 16.93
C LYS A 33 8.14 7.78 16.03
N ALA A 34 9.21 7.07 16.40
CA ALA A 34 10.43 6.97 15.60
C ALA A 34 10.17 6.22 14.28
N GLN A 35 9.53 5.05 14.34
CA GLN A 35 9.14 4.29 13.15
C GLN A 35 8.23 5.10 12.22
N LEU A 36 7.26 5.83 12.78
CA LEU A 36 6.40 6.71 12.01
C LEU A 36 7.18 7.81 11.27
N ARG A 37 8.18 8.43 11.92
CA ARG A 37 9.05 9.42 11.28
C ARG A 37 9.87 8.80 10.15
N THR A 38 10.44 7.62 10.38
CA THR A 38 11.18 6.87 9.35
C THR A 38 10.28 6.53 8.16
N PHE A 39 9.07 6.03 8.42
CA PHE A 39 8.09 5.71 7.38
C PHE A 39 7.71 6.93 6.54
N ARG A 40 7.48 8.08 7.19
CA ARG A 40 7.20 9.35 6.53
C ARG A 40 8.34 9.78 5.61
N ALA A 41 9.58 9.71 6.11
CA ALA A 41 10.77 10.07 5.34
C ALA A 41 10.91 9.18 4.09
N ILE A 42 10.77 7.88 4.24
CA ILE A 42 10.83 6.92 3.13
C ILE A 42 9.79 7.25 2.05
N ILE A 43 8.52 7.51 2.41
CA ILE A 43 7.48 7.85 1.42
C ILE A 43 7.82 9.15 0.67
N ILE A 44 8.32 10.16 1.41
CA ILE A 44 8.73 11.44 0.82
C ILE A 44 9.90 11.26 -0.15
N ASP A 45 10.90 10.44 0.21
CA ASP A 45 12.07 10.18 -0.63
C ASP A 45 11.67 9.40 -1.88
N LEU A 46 10.83 8.36 -1.76
CA LEU A 46 10.25 7.66 -2.91
C LEU A 46 9.53 8.62 -3.86
N THR A 47 8.74 9.55 -3.31
CA THR A 47 7.96 10.53 -4.10
C THR A 47 8.89 11.45 -4.91
N LYS A 48 10.09 11.76 -4.41
CA LYS A 48 11.09 12.59 -5.10
C LYS A 48 11.93 11.81 -6.10
N ILE A 49 12.27 10.56 -5.77
CA ILE A 49 13.19 9.74 -6.57
C ILE A 49 12.48 9.17 -7.80
N ILE A 50 11.23 8.73 -7.68
CA ILE A 50 10.49 8.09 -8.78
C ILE A 50 10.45 8.98 -10.05
N PRO A 51 10.02 10.26 -9.99
CA PRO A 51 10.02 11.09 -11.20
C PRO A 51 11.40 11.27 -11.83
N LYS A 52 12.45 11.38 -11.00
CA LYS A 52 13.84 11.52 -11.47
C LYS A 52 14.31 10.26 -12.19
N LEU A 53 14.01 9.08 -11.63
CA LEU A 53 14.36 7.79 -12.21
C LEU A 53 13.72 7.61 -13.59
N PHE A 54 12.43 7.91 -13.71
CA PHE A 54 11.72 7.75 -14.99
C PHE A 54 12.15 8.81 -16.02
N ALA A 55 12.45 10.03 -15.60
CA ALA A 55 12.98 11.06 -16.50
C ALA A 55 14.41 10.74 -17.01
N ASN A 56 15.25 10.14 -16.17
CA ASN A 56 16.62 9.75 -16.52
C ASN A 56 17.06 8.55 -15.67
N PRO A 57 17.05 7.31 -16.21
CA PRO A 57 17.45 6.12 -15.47
C PRO A 57 18.98 5.97 -15.39
N SER A 58 19.64 6.99 -14.86
CA SER A 58 21.08 6.98 -14.62
C SER A 58 21.44 5.99 -13.51
N PRO A 59 22.67 5.45 -13.47
CA PRO A 59 23.13 4.58 -12.39
C PRO A 59 22.90 5.20 -11.00
N GLN A 60 23.12 6.50 -10.86
CA GLN A 60 22.88 7.20 -9.59
C GLN A 60 21.40 7.19 -9.18
N ASN A 61 20.48 7.48 -10.11
CA ASN A 61 19.05 7.49 -9.80
C ASN A 61 18.52 6.08 -9.48
N ILE A 62 19.12 5.05 -10.08
CA ILE A 62 18.83 3.64 -9.77
C ILE A 62 19.31 3.29 -8.35
N GLU A 63 20.55 3.63 -8.01
CA GLU A 63 21.09 3.37 -6.67
C GLU A 63 20.34 4.15 -5.58
N ASP A 64 19.97 5.42 -5.82
CA ASP A 64 19.14 6.20 -4.89
C ASP A 64 17.81 5.51 -4.57
N LEU A 65 17.17 4.90 -5.59
CA LEU A 65 15.95 4.13 -5.38
C LEU A 65 16.23 2.84 -4.61
N ILE A 66 17.29 2.09 -4.98
CA ILE A 66 17.68 0.85 -4.30
C ILE A 66 17.97 1.11 -2.81
N ASP A 67 18.67 2.18 -2.47
CA ASP A 67 18.96 2.56 -1.09
C ASP A 67 17.68 2.86 -0.30
N THR A 68 16.75 3.60 -0.90
CA THR A 68 15.45 3.88 -0.28
C THR A 68 14.63 2.60 -0.08
N LEU A 69 14.68 1.66 -1.03
CA LEU A 69 14.04 0.35 -0.91
C LEU A 69 14.68 -0.53 0.18
N ASN A 70 16.00 -0.44 0.36
CA ASN A 70 16.71 -1.11 1.46
C ASN A 70 16.33 -0.52 2.82
N LEU A 71 16.17 0.80 2.93
CA LEU A 71 15.63 1.45 4.12
C LEU A 71 14.20 0.98 4.43
N LEU A 72 13.37 0.87 3.39
CA LEU A 72 12.01 0.34 3.53
C LEU A 72 12.01 -1.13 3.97
N SER A 73 12.91 -1.96 3.46
CA SER A 73 13.07 -3.35 3.89
C SER A 73 13.39 -3.44 5.38
N LYS A 74 14.35 -2.63 5.86
CA LYS A 74 14.69 -2.54 7.29
C LYS A 74 13.50 -2.08 8.13
N PHE A 75 12.74 -1.09 7.65
CA PHE A 75 11.52 -0.63 8.29
C PHE A 75 10.49 -1.77 8.43
N ILE A 76 10.19 -2.49 7.35
CA ILE A 76 9.23 -3.61 7.35
C ILE A 76 9.67 -4.71 8.33
N CYS A 77 10.96 -5.05 8.36
CA CYS A 77 11.50 -6.00 9.32
C CYS A 77 11.27 -5.58 10.78
N SER A 78 11.35 -4.27 11.06
CA SER A 78 11.15 -3.70 12.40
C SER A 78 9.70 -3.66 12.90
N LEU A 79 8.72 -3.82 12.00
CA LEU A 79 7.31 -3.76 12.38
C LEU A 79 6.91 -4.96 13.25
N ASP A 80 6.00 -4.78 14.19
CA ASP A 80 5.36 -5.90 14.88
C ASP A 80 4.15 -6.38 14.06
N ALA A 81 4.46 -7.08 12.97
CA ALA A 81 3.51 -7.56 11.97
C ALA A 81 3.70 -9.06 11.72
N THR A 82 2.68 -9.71 11.16
CA THR A 82 2.75 -11.14 10.85
C THR A 82 3.88 -11.45 9.85
N SER A 83 4.50 -12.61 9.99
CA SER A 83 5.59 -13.05 9.09
C SER A 83 5.16 -13.04 7.62
N SER A 84 3.91 -13.40 7.33
CA SER A 84 3.34 -13.35 5.98
C SER A 84 3.29 -11.94 5.42
N LEU A 85 2.82 -10.97 6.22
CA LEU A 85 2.76 -9.56 5.81
C LEU A 85 4.14 -8.96 5.55
N LYS A 86 5.12 -9.31 6.38
CA LYS A 86 6.52 -8.90 6.16
C LYS A 86 7.08 -9.53 4.88
N ALA A 87 6.89 -10.84 4.70
CA ALA A 87 7.39 -11.57 3.55
C ALA A 87 6.82 -11.02 2.23
N GLN A 88 5.53 -10.64 2.20
CA GLN A 88 4.92 -10.00 1.04
C GLN A 88 5.63 -8.70 0.66
N GLY A 89 5.85 -7.79 1.61
CA GLY A 89 6.53 -6.52 1.36
C GLY A 89 7.99 -6.72 0.91
N LEU A 90 8.70 -7.62 1.57
CA LEU A 90 10.09 -7.93 1.23
C LEU A 90 10.23 -8.60 -0.16
N ALA A 91 9.25 -9.42 -0.57
CA ALA A 91 9.23 -10.02 -1.90
C ALA A 91 9.06 -8.96 -3.00
N ILE A 92 8.14 -8.02 -2.82
CA ILE A 92 7.94 -6.90 -3.75
C ILE A 92 9.23 -6.07 -3.88
N ILE A 93 9.86 -5.73 -2.75
CA ILE A 93 11.12 -4.96 -2.76
C ILE A 93 12.24 -5.74 -3.46
N LYS A 94 12.39 -7.03 -3.17
CA LYS A 94 13.39 -7.88 -3.82
C LYS A 94 13.19 -7.94 -5.34
N ASN A 95 11.94 -8.10 -5.79
CA ASN A 95 11.61 -8.11 -7.21
C ASN A 95 11.96 -6.76 -7.86
N LEU A 96 11.59 -5.66 -7.22
CA LEU A 96 11.89 -4.32 -7.73
C LEU A 96 13.40 -4.08 -7.85
N ILE A 97 14.18 -4.43 -6.82
CA ILE A 97 15.65 -4.36 -6.87
C ILE A 97 16.21 -5.24 -7.99
N THR A 98 15.64 -6.44 -8.19
CA THR A 98 16.06 -7.35 -9.27
C THR A 98 15.84 -6.73 -10.65
N ILE A 99 14.69 -6.08 -10.86
CA ILE A 99 14.37 -5.39 -12.12
C ILE A 99 15.31 -4.19 -12.32
N LEU A 100 15.56 -3.40 -11.27
CA LEU A 100 16.42 -2.22 -11.32
C LEU A 100 17.89 -2.55 -11.62
N ARG A 101 18.37 -3.73 -11.23
CA ARG A 101 19.72 -4.22 -11.51
C ARG A 101 19.88 -4.85 -12.89
N ASN A 102 18.81 -4.91 -13.69
CA ASN A 102 18.91 -5.36 -15.08
C ASN A 102 19.81 -4.39 -15.87
N PRO A 103 20.72 -4.89 -16.73
CA PRO A 103 21.55 -4.03 -17.59
C PRO A 103 20.76 -3.00 -18.41
N THR A 104 19.52 -3.34 -18.79
CA THR A 104 18.62 -2.44 -19.49
C THR A 104 17.50 -2.03 -18.56
N PHE A 105 17.27 -0.72 -18.43
CA PHE A 105 16.16 -0.19 -17.66
C PHE A 105 14.81 -0.50 -18.33
N VAL A 106 13.98 -1.31 -17.68
CA VAL A 106 12.66 -1.71 -18.18
C VAL A 106 11.57 -0.91 -17.47
N ALA A 107 11.23 0.26 -18.00
CA ALA A 107 10.31 1.21 -17.36
C ALA A 107 8.94 0.60 -17.02
N SER A 108 8.38 -0.25 -17.89
CA SER A 108 7.08 -0.91 -17.66
C SER A 108 7.11 -1.88 -16.47
N ALA A 109 8.17 -2.68 -16.34
CA ALA A 109 8.35 -3.62 -15.23
C ALA A 109 8.55 -2.87 -13.90
N VAL A 110 9.38 -1.81 -13.91
CA VAL A 110 9.58 -0.94 -12.75
C VAL A 110 8.27 -0.28 -12.34
N PHE A 111 7.49 0.22 -13.30
CA PHE A 111 6.19 0.85 -13.05
C PHE A 111 5.18 -0.10 -12.41
N ILE A 112 5.06 -1.33 -12.92
CA ILE A 112 4.15 -2.35 -12.37
C ILE A 112 4.56 -2.70 -10.93
N GLU A 113 5.85 -2.92 -10.69
CA GLU A 113 6.30 -3.34 -9.36
C GLU A 113 6.25 -2.19 -8.34
N LEU A 114 6.42 -0.93 -8.77
CA LEU A 114 6.15 0.24 -7.93
C LEU A 114 4.67 0.38 -7.57
N GLN A 115 3.73 0.03 -8.46
CA GLN A 115 2.30 0.00 -8.10
C GLN A 115 2.01 -1.07 -7.03
N ASN A 116 2.60 -2.26 -7.16
CA ASN A 116 2.51 -3.32 -6.13
C ASN A 116 3.04 -2.82 -4.78
N LEU A 117 4.16 -2.10 -4.79
CA LEU A 117 4.73 -1.50 -3.59
C LEU A 117 3.81 -0.47 -2.97
N ILE A 118 3.25 0.48 -3.74
CA ILE A 118 2.36 1.51 -3.22
C ILE A 118 1.08 0.90 -2.64
N ASN A 119 0.51 -0.11 -3.31
CA ASN A 119 -0.64 -0.86 -2.79
C ASN A 119 -0.33 -1.53 -1.45
N TYR A 120 0.84 -2.13 -1.32
CA TYR A 120 1.32 -2.69 -0.05
C TYR A 120 1.48 -1.61 1.04
N LEU A 121 2.12 -0.48 0.72
CA LEU A 121 2.29 0.66 1.63
C LEU A 121 0.94 1.19 2.14
N LEU A 122 -0.04 1.34 1.24
CA LEU A 122 -1.39 1.75 1.59
C LEU A 122 -2.06 0.74 2.52
N TYR A 123 -1.90 -0.56 2.24
CA TYR A 123 -2.47 -1.62 3.06
C TYR A 123 -1.90 -1.62 4.47
N ILE A 124 -0.57 -1.63 4.65
CA ILE A 124 0.05 -1.64 5.98
C ILE A 124 -0.27 -0.36 6.77
N THR A 125 -0.40 0.79 6.08
CA THR A 125 -0.74 2.07 6.72
C THR A 125 -2.12 2.02 7.37
N LYS A 126 -3.09 1.36 6.73
CA LYS A 126 -4.43 1.15 7.29
C LYS A 126 -4.44 0.23 8.51
N LEU A 127 -3.40 -0.56 8.71
CA LEU A 127 -3.25 -1.46 9.85
C LEU A 127 -2.52 -0.82 11.03
N PHE A 128 -1.92 0.37 10.88
CA PHE A 128 -1.21 1.03 11.97
C PHE A 128 -2.16 1.53 13.05
N ARG A 129 -1.85 1.20 14.31
CA ARG A 129 -2.60 1.65 15.49
C ARG A 129 -2.19 3.08 15.88
N ILE A 130 -2.67 4.05 15.10
CA ILE A 130 -2.40 5.49 15.22
C ILE A 130 -3.71 6.28 15.26
N ASP A 131 -3.65 7.55 15.65
CA ASP A 131 -4.81 8.42 15.65
C ASP A 131 -5.29 8.75 14.22
N PRO A 132 -6.59 9.08 14.01
CA PRO A 132 -7.13 9.33 12.68
C PRO A 132 -6.49 10.50 11.94
N CYS A 133 -6.01 11.52 12.66
CA CYS A 133 -5.37 12.70 12.05
C CYS A 133 -4.03 12.30 11.41
N THR A 134 -3.19 11.59 12.18
CA THR A 134 -1.93 11.04 11.68
C THR A 134 -2.15 10.05 10.52
N LEU A 135 -3.16 9.20 10.60
CA LEU A 135 -3.52 8.30 9.51
C LEU A 135 -3.84 9.09 8.23
N GLN A 136 -4.66 10.14 8.32
CA GLN A 136 -5.01 10.97 7.17
C GLN A 136 -3.79 11.65 6.54
N GLU A 137 -2.83 12.12 7.34
CA GLU A 137 -1.57 12.68 6.83
C GLU A 137 -0.75 11.65 6.05
N LEU A 138 -0.63 10.42 6.56
CA LEU A 138 0.07 9.35 5.85
C LEU A 138 -0.63 8.99 4.53
N LEU A 139 -1.97 8.90 4.54
CA LEU A 139 -2.74 8.63 3.33
C LEU A 139 -2.56 9.72 2.27
N LYS A 140 -2.44 11.00 2.67
CA LYS A 140 -2.11 12.09 1.74
C LYS A 140 -0.72 11.93 1.13
N LEU A 141 0.27 11.49 1.90
CA LEU A 141 1.62 11.23 1.37
C LEU A 141 1.65 10.07 0.40
N ILE A 142 0.93 8.99 0.70
CA ILE A 142 0.80 7.83 -0.20
C ILE A 142 0.05 8.22 -1.49
N ALA A 143 -0.98 9.07 -1.39
CA ALA A 143 -1.67 9.61 -2.56
C ALA A 143 -0.72 10.46 -3.43
N ALA A 144 0.11 11.32 -2.81
CA ALA A 144 1.12 12.08 -3.54
C ALA A 144 2.15 11.17 -4.24
N LEU A 145 2.58 10.08 -3.58
CA LEU A 145 3.44 9.06 -4.17
C LEU A 145 2.78 8.39 -5.39
N GLN A 146 1.49 8.01 -5.26
CA GLN A 146 0.70 7.45 -6.37
C GLN A 146 0.62 8.43 -7.55
N THR A 147 0.31 9.70 -7.28
CA THR A 147 0.25 10.74 -8.31
C THR A 147 1.61 10.95 -8.98
N ALA A 148 2.71 10.96 -8.22
CA ALA A 148 4.06 11.07 -8.78
C ALA A 148 4.38 9.91 -9.72
N LEU A 149 4.01 8.68 -9.35
CA LEU A 149 4.17 7.51 -10.22
C LEU A 149 3.32 7.62 -11.50
N VAL A 150 2.04 7.95 -11.39
CA VAL A 150 1.13 8.08 -12.54
C VAL A 150 1.58 9.19 -13.49
N ASN A 151 2.03 10.34 -12.98
CA ASN A 151 2.56 11.42 -13.81
C ASN A 151 3.86 11.03 -14.52
N SER A 152 4.65 10.16 -13.87
CA SER A 152 5.83 9.54 -14.46
C SER A 152 5.49 8.44 -15.46
N ALA A 153 4.21 8.10 -15.69
CA ALA A 153 3.81 7.09 -16.68
C ALA A 153 3.68 7.65 -18.10
N SER A 154 4.01 8.92 -18.33
CA SER A 154 3.95 9.57 -19.64
C SER A 154 4.80 8.86 -20.72
N PHE A 155 5.73 7.98 -20.33
CA PHE A 155 6.49 7.09 -21.23
C PHE A 155 5.68 5.89 -21.77
N ILE A 156 4.51 5.57 -21.20
CA ILE A 156 3.65 4.45 -21.63
C ILE A 156 2.68 4.89 -22.74
N GLN A 157 2.41 6.20 -22.87
CA GLN A 157 1.71 6.72 -24.04
C GLN A 157 2.70 6.73 -25.22
N GLY A 158 2.58 5.73 -26.10
CA GLY A 158 3.19 5.78 -27.42
C GLY A 158 2.79 7.06 -28.17
N PRO A 159 3.50 7.43 -29.26
CA PRO A 159 3.24 8.68 -29.97
C PRO A 159 1.76 8.82 -30.28
N THR A 160 1.12 9.82 -29.68
CA THR A 160 -0.23 10.24 -30.03
C THR A 160 -0.18 10.61 -31.52
N GLY A 161 -0.90 9.85 -32.34
CA GLY A 161 -0.97 10.09 -33.78
C GLY A 161 -1.41 11.53 -34.08
N PRO A 162 -1.07 12.06 -35.27
CA PRO A 162 -1.33 13.44 -35.61
C PRO A 162 -2.81 13.76 -35.38
N THR A 163 -3.05 14.82 -34.60
CA THR A 163 -4.40 15.39 -34.45
C THR A 163 -4.76 15.99 -35.81
N GLY A 164 -5.71 15.36 -36.50
CA GLY A 164 -6.28 15.85 -37.75
C GLY A 164 -7.27 16.99 -37.54
#